data_AF-A0A6P5N1I4-F1
#
_entry.id   AF-A0A6P5N1I4-F1
#
_cell.length_a   1.000
_cell.length_b   1.000
_cell.length_c   1.000
_cell.angle_alpha   90.00
_cell.angle_beta   90.00
_cell.angle_gamma   90.00
#
_symmetry.space_group_name_H-M   'P 1'
#
loop_
_entity.id
_entity.type
_entity.pdbx_description
1 polymer ?
#
loop_
_entity_poly.entity_id
_entity_poly.type
_entity_poly.pdbx_seq_one_letter_code
_entity_poly.pdbx_strand_id
1 'polypeptide(L)'
;MVINIIFITLQKLPKKFTRKYGSDLSNPLYLKPPDGTEWRVDWIIHDGGILFKEGWKEFVAYYSLDDGHVLWFEYNIGTSRIEVQISDMSGLQIEYPVNDQIKEHPPQHRGEPVERPKEQQTRDVDSSPNTQNMRFNEVRQEKIE
;
A
#
# COMPACT_ATOMS: atom_id res chain seq x y z
N MET A 1 -29.46 29.78 -11.26
CA MET A 1 -29.36 28.60 -10.36
C MET A 1 -29.14 27.39 -11.25
N VAL A 2 -27.88 27.08 -11.56
CA VAL A 2 -27.55 25.89 -12.35
C VAL A 2 -27.67 24.68 -11.45
N ILE A 3 -28.80 23.99 -11.60
CA ILE A 3 -29.13 22.77 -10.90
C ILE A 3 -28.43 21.63 -11.67
N ASN A 4 -27.22 21.27 -11.26
CA ASN A 4 -26.52 20.10 -11.78
C ASN A 4 -26.88 18.87 -10.92
N ILE A 5 -28.15 18.48 -10.95
CA ILE A 5 -28.74 17.47 -10.02
C ILE A 5 -28.66 16.02 -10.57
N ILE A 6 -27.90 15.73 -11.63
CA ILE A 6 -27.81 14.35 -12.18
C ILE A 6 -26.39 13.71 -12.11
N PHE A 7 -25.28 14.47 -12.09
CA PHE A 7 -23.99 13.94 -12.60
C PHE A 7 -22.81 13.76 -11.62
N ILE A 8 -22.97 13.91 -10.29
CA ILE A 8 -21.92 13.51 -9.32
C ILE A 8 -21.99 12.00 -9.05
N THR A 9 -21.90 11.27 -10.15
CA THR A 9 -22.17 9.85 -10.42
C THR A 9 -22.20 8.93 -9.21
N LEU A 10 -23.36 8.33 -8.99
CA LEU A 10 -23.46 7.05 -8.29
C LEU A 10 -22.64 6.01 -9.06
N GLN A 11 -21.44 5.66 -8.57
CA GLN A 11 -20.59 4.70 -9.26
C GLN A 11 -21.05 3.27 -8.97
N LYS A 12 -21.79 2.70 -9.92
CA LYS A 12 -22.20 1.30 -9.88
C LYS A 12 -21.15 0.44 -10.57
N LEU A 13 -20.67 -0.59 -9.87
CA LEU A 13 -19.75 -1.57 -10.46
C LEU A 13 -20.50 -2.47 -11.46
N PRO A 14 -19.80 -2.97 -12.51
CA PRO A 14 -20.42 -3.87 -13.47
C PRO A 14 -21.04 -5.10 -12.78
N LYS A 15 -22.26 -5.48 -13.19
CA LYS A 15 -22.95 -6.67 -12.63
C LYS A 15 -22.11 -7.96 -12.71
N LYS A 16 -21.27 -8.08 -13.75
CA LYS A 16 -20.31 -9.19 -13.89
C LYS A 16 -19.27 -9.20 -12.76
N PHE A 17 -18.73 -8.03 -12.40
CA PHE A 17 -17.82 -7.87 -11.27
C PHE A 17 -18.54 -8.20 -9.96
N THR A 18 -19.71 -7.60 -9.72
CA THR A 18 -20.49 -7.87 -8.50
C THR A 18 -20.82 -9.34 -8.32
N ARG A 19 -21.22 -10.04 -9.38
CA ARG A 19 -21.49 -11.49 -9.29
C ARG A 19 -20.25 -12.31 -8.98
N LYS A 20 -19.08 -11.90 -9.48
CA LYS A 20 -17.84 -12.68 -9.36
C LYS A 20 -17.11 -12.41 -8.04
N TYR A 21 -17.15 -11.18 -7.54
CA TYR A 21 -16.30 -10.72 -6.44
C TYR A 21 -17.08 -10.06 -5.30
N GLY A 22 -18.39 -9.83 -5.46
CA GLY A 22 -19.14 -9.01 -4.51
C GLY A 22 -19.32 -9.62 -3.12
N SER A 23 -19.25 -10.95 -2.99
CA SER A 23 -19.27 -11.63 -1.68
C SER A 23 -18.00 -11.38 -0.87
N ASP A 24 -16.87 -11.20 -1.56
CA ASP A 24 -15.54 -11.13 -0.96
C ASP A 24 -15.04 -9.68 -0.86
N LEU A 25 -15.80 -8.75 -1.47
CA LEU A 25 -15.49 -7.33 -1.40
C LEU A 25 -15.77 -6.82 0.03
N SER A 26 -14.78 -6.20 0.65
CA SER A 26 -14.94 -5.61 1.98
C SER A 26 -15.81 -4.36 1.93
N ASN A 27 -16.55 -4.08 3.01
CA ASN A 27 -17.32 -2.85 3.19
C ASN A 27 -17.03 -2.28 4.59
N PRO A 28 -16.33 -1.13 4.72
CA PRO A 28 -15.80 -0.29 3.65
C PRO A 28 -14.70 -0.97 2.82
N LEU A 29 -14.46 -0.41 1.64
CA LEU A 29 -13.21 -0.60 0.90
C LEU A 29 -12.39 0.69 0.89
N TYR A 30 -11.14 0.58 0.47
CA TYR A 30 -10.20 1.69 0.39
C TYR A 30 -9.68 1.80 -1.04
N LEU A 31 -9.95 2.93 -1.68
CA LEU A 31 -9.37 3.27 -2.99
C LEU A 31 -8.01 3.93 -2.76
N LYS A 32 -6.99 3.47 -3.46
CA LYS A 32 -5.62 4.00 -3.35
C LYS A 32 -5.11 4.44 -4.71
N PRO A 33 -5.09 5.75 -5.00
CA PRO A 33 -4.47 6.28 -6.18
C PRO A 33 -2.92 6.29 -6.08
N PRO A 34 -2.23 6.61 -7.17
CA PRO A 34 -0.76 6.69 -7.25
C PRO A 34 -0.15 7.73 -6.32
N ASP A 35 -0.91 8.76 -5.94
CA ASP A 35 -0.50 9.74 -4.93
C ASP A 35 -0.36 9.14 -3.52
N GLY A 36 -0.75 7.88 -3.32
CA GLY A 36 -0.63 7.14 -2.06
C GLY A 36 -1.75 7.44 -1.06
N THR A 37 -2.68 8.35 -1.37
CA THR A 37 -3.79 8.69 -0.49
C THR A 37 -4.77 7.50 -0.39
N GLU A 38 -5.22 7.14 0.81
CA GLU A 38 -6.24 6.10 1.00
C GLU A 38 -7.62 6.70 1.22
N TRP A 39 -8.57 6.37 0.34
CA TRP A 39 -9.95 6.85 0.36
C TRP A 39 -10.89 5.75 0.84
N ARG A 40 -11.45 5.91 2.05
CA ARG A 40 -12.48 5.01 2.57
C ARG A 40 -13.78 5.23 1.79
N VAL A 41 -14.28 4.17 1.15
CA VAL A 41 -15.55 4.17 0.41
C VAL A 41 -16.46 3.08 0.93
N ASP A 42 -17.65 3.46 1.36
CA ASP A 42 -18.73 2.52 1.67
C ASP A 42 -19.56 2.23 0.42
N TRP A 43 -20.14 1.03 0.36
CA TRP A 43 -20.99 0.64 -0.74
C TRP A 43 -22.25 -0.12 -0.28
N ILE A 44 -23.24 -0.18 -1.16
CA ILE A 44 -24.49 -0.91 -0.95
C ILE A 44 -24.79 -1.82 -2.15
N ILE A 45 -25.63 -2.83 -1.96
CA ILE A 45 -26.23 -3.56 -3.09
C ILE A 45 -27.45 -2.79 -3.59
N HIS A 46 -27.45 -2.43 -4.86
CA HIS A 46 -28.55 -1.75 -5.54
C HIS A 46 -28.77 -2.34 -6.94
N ASP A 47 -29.98 -2.83 -7.22
CA ASP A 47 -30.35 -3.47 -8.50
C ASP A 47 -29.34 -4.54 -8.97
N GLY A 48 -28.98 -5.45 -8.06
CA GLY A 48 -28.06 -6.56 -8.32
C GLY A 48 -26.62 -6.14 -8.66
N GLY A 49 -26.23 -4.90 -8.34
CA GLY A 49 -24.86 -4.43 -8.47
C GLY A 49 -24.40 -3.72 -7.21
N ILE A 50 -23.08 -3.61 -7.05
CA ILE A 50 -22.48 -2.82 -5.98
C ILE A 50 -22.50 -1.36 -6.39
N LEU A 51 -22.97 -0.51 -5.50
CA LEU A 51 -23.04 0.93 -5.71
C LEU A 51 -22.23 1.64 -4.63
N PHE A 52 -21.21 2.39 -5.04
CA PHE A 52 -20.43 3.25 -4.14
C PHE A 52 -21.30 4.38 -3.60
N LYS A 53 -21.12 4.69 -2.32
CA LYS A 53 -21.96 5.61 -1.55
C LYS A 53 -21.12 6.62 -0.79
N GLU A 54 -20.82 6.38 0.48
CA GLU A 54 -20.08 7.33 1.32
C GLU A 54 -18.60 7.33 0.92
N GLY A 55 -17.96 8.50 0.84
CA GLY A 55 -16.56 8.66 0.44
C GLY A 55 -16.33 8.79 -1.07
N TRP A 56 -17.27 8.33 -1.90
CA TRP A 56 -17.11 8.39 -3.36
C TRP A 56 -17.20 9.81 -3.93
N LYS A 57 -18.15 10.60 -3.45
CA LYS A 57 -18.33 11.98 -3.94
C LYS A 57 -17.15 12.86 -3.58
N GLU A 58 -16.58 12.64 -2.40
CA GLU A 58 -15.41 13.32 -1.88
C GLU A 58 -14.17 12.95 -2.71
N PHE A 59 -14.01 11.66 -3.05
CA PHE A 59 -12.97 11.18 -3.96
C PHE A 59 -13.07 11.85 -5.35
N VAL A 60 -14.28 11.88 -5.94
CA VAL A 60 -14.56 12.53 -7.23
C VAL A 60 -14.22 14.02 -7.17
N ALA A 61 -14.65 14.72 -6.12
CA ALA A 61 -14.41 16.15 -5.97
C ALA A 61 -12.92 16.48 -5.77
N TYR A 62 -12.19 15.68 -4.99
CA TYR A 62 -10.79 15.94 -4.69
C TYR A 62 -9.90 15.84 -5.92
N TYR A 63 -10.09 14.81 -6.75
CA TYR A 63 -9.33 14.64 -7.99
C TYR A 63 -9.95 15.37 -9.19
N SER A 64 -10.96 16.20 -8.97
CA SER A 64 -11.67 16.95 -10.02
C SER A 64 -12.14 16.04 -11.17
N LEU A 65 -12.65 14.84 -10.84
CA LEU A 65 -13.10 13.88 -11.84
C LEU A 65 -14.38 14.37 -12.49
N ASP A 66 -14.40 14.27 -13.82
CA ASP A 66 -15.53 14.70 -14.64
C ASP A 66 -15.78 13.69 -15.77
N ASP A 67 -16.86 13.89 -16.52
CA ASP A 67 -17.20 13.08 -17.69
C ASP A 67 -16.00 12.96 -18.65
N GLY A 68 -15.73 11.71 -19.08
CA GLY A 68 -14.60 11.39 -19.94
C GLY A 68 -13.31 10.99 -19.22
N HIS A 69 -13.21 11.19 -17.91
CA HIS A 69 -12.14 10.57 -17.11
C HIS A 69 -12.32 9.05 -17.06
N VAL A 70 -11.21 8.33 -17.01
CA VAL A 70 -11.18 6.87 -16.94
C VAL A 70 -10.48 6.43 -15.67
N LEU A 71 -11.14 5.53 -14.92
CA LEU A 71 -10.59 4.93 -13.71
C LEU A 71 -10.34 3.44 -13.94
N TRP A 72 -9.11 3.01 -13.69
CA TRP A 72 -8.74 1.60 -13.74
C TRP A 72 -8.61 1.07 -12.32
N PHE A 73 -9.47 0.11 -11.98
CA PHE A 73 -9.49 -0.53 -10.67
C PHE A 73 -8.73 -1.85 -10.71
N GLU A 74 -7.69 -1.97 -9.91
CA GLU A 74 -6.98 -3.21 -9.66
C GLU A 74 -7.38 -3.76 -8.29
N TYR A 75 -8.16 -4.84 -8.32
CA TYR A 75 -8.70 -5.47 -7.12
C TYR A 75 -7.93 -6.75 -6.78
N ASN A 76 -7.29 -6.73 -5.62
CA ASN A 76 -6.70 -7.92 -5.00
C ASN A 76 -7.76 -8.62 -4.15
N ILE A 77 -8.21 -9.80 -4.61
CA ILE A 77 -9.26 -10.59 -3.96
C ILE A 77 -8.91 -10.85 -2.50
N GLY A 78 -9.90 -10.69 -1.61
CA GLY A 78 -9.73 -10.93 -0.17
C GLY A 78 -9.07 -9.76 0.59
N THR A 79 -8.76 -8.66 -0.09
CA THR A 79 -8.30 -7.42 0.55
C THR A 79 -9.41 -6.37 0.57
N SER A 80 -9.29 -5.40 1.48
CA SER A 80 -10.14 -4.21 1.50
C SER A 80 -9.64 -3.09 0.59
N ARG A 81 -8.51 -3.28 -0.10
CA ARG A 81 -7.83 -2.24 -0.88
C ARG A 81 -7.98 -2.47 -2.38
N ILE A 82 -8.27 -1.39 -3.09
CA ILE A 82 -8.31 -1.35 -4.55
C ILE A 82 -7.37 -0.25 -5.00
N GLU A 83 -6.39 -0.61 -5.83
CA GLU A 83 -5.54 0.38 -6.46
C GLU A 83 -6.29 1.02 -7.63
N VAL A 84 -6.16 2.33 -7.80
CA VAL A 84 -6.93 3.08 -8.80
C VAL A 84 -5.99 3.95 -9.64
N GLN A 85 -5.88 3.68 -10.93
CA GLN A 85 -5.24 4.62 -11.86
C GLN A 85 -6.28 5.56 -12.43
N ILE A 86 -5.96 6.85 -12.54
CA ILE A 86 -6.89 7.87 -13.02
C ILE A 86 -6.28 8.57 -14.24
N SER A 87 -7.01 8.54 -15.35
CA SER A 87 -6.65 9.23 -16.57
C SER A 87 -7.68 10.28 -16.93
N ASP A 88 -7.23 11.41 -17.47
CA ASP A 88 -8.10 12.45 -18.02
C ASP A 88 -8.65 12.07 -19.40
N MET A 89 -9.41 12.97 -20.01
CA MET A 89 -10.00 12.77 -21.34
C MET A 89 -8.97 12.64 -22.47
N SER A 90 -7.73 13.08 -22.26
CA SER A 90 -6.63 12.86 -23.22
C SER A 90 -6.07 11.44 -23.16
N GLY A 91 -6.47 10.67 -22.14
CA GLY A 91 -5.95 9.33 -21.85
C GLY A 91 -4.63 9.35 -21.08
N LEU A 92 -4.14 10.53 -20.68
CA LEU A 92 -2.96 10.67 -19.84
C LEU A 92 -3.37 10.61 -18.37
N GLN A 93 -2.45 10.15 -17.53
CA GLN A 93 -2.65 10.15 -16.08
C GLN A 93 -2.80 11.59 -15.57
N ILE A 94 -3.74 11.81 -14.64
CA ILE A 94 -3.97 13.14 -14.09
C ILE A 94 -2.77 13.62 -13.27
N GLU A 95 -2.64 14.94 -13.14
CA GLU A 95 -1.78 15.54 -12.13
C GLU A 95 -2.46 15.45 -10.77
N TYR A 96 -1.81 14.78 -9.81
CA TYR A 96 -2.35 14.64 -8.47
C TYR A 96 -2.10 15.90 -7.64
N PRO A 97 -3.05 16.31 -6.78
CA PRO A 97 -2.81 17.37 -5.82
C PRO A 97 -1.62 17.03 -4.92
N VAL A 98 -0.72 17.99 -4.70
CA VAL A 98 0.42 17.80 -3.80
C VAL A 98 -0.10 17.63 -2.38
N ASN A 99 0.12 16.45 -1.81
CA ASN A 99 -0.19 16.19 -0.41
C ASN A 99 1.10 16.39 0.42
N ASP A 100 1.21 17.54 1.10
CA ASP A 100 2.36 17.89 1.97
C ASP A 100 2.57 16.91 3.15
N GLN A 101 1.65 15.95 3.34
CA GLN A 101 1.71 14.95 4.41
C GLN A 101 2.52 13.70 4.04
N ILE A 102 2.94 13.54 2.78
CA ILE A 102 3.80 12.43 2.35
C ILE A 102 5.24 12.93 2.34
N LYS A 103 5.89 12.90 3.51
CA LYS A 103 7.35 13.00 3.57
C LYS A 103 7.94 11.72 3.00
N GLU A 104 8.18 11.69 1.70
CA GLU A 104 9.18 10.77 1.17
C GLU A 104 10.52 11.13 1.81
N HIS A 105 11.04 10.24 2.65
CA HIS A 105 12.46 10.29 3.01
C HIS A 105 13.24 9.70 1.84
N PRO A 106 14.08 10.47 1.14
CA PRO A 106 15.00 9.88 0.18
C PRO A 106 15.93 8.92 0.93
N PRO A 107 16.36 7.80 0.30
CA PRO A 107 17.37 6.94 0.91
C PRO A 107 18.63 7.78 1.18
N GLN A 108 18.95 8.02 2.44
CA GLN A 108 20.22 8.63 2.81
C GLN A 108 21.34 7.61 2.64
N HIS A 109 21.80 7.41 1.41
CA HIS A 109 23.15 6.91 1.20
C HIS A 109 24.13 8.06 1.43
N ARG A 110 24.41 8.34 2.70
CA ARG A 110 25.58 9.14 3.08
C ARG A 110 26.73 8.17 3.30
N GLY A 111 27.60 8.05 2.30
CA GLY A 111 28.88 7.40 2.49
C GLY A 111 29.69 8.15 3.54
N GLU A 112 30.09 7.47 4.60
CA GLU A 112 31.18 7.91 5.47
C GLU A 112 32.40 7.00 5.24
N PRO A 113 33.62 7.54 5.24
CA PRO A 113 34.84 6.75 5.09
C PRO A 113 35.07 5.86 6.31
N VAL A 114 35.35 4.58 6.09
CA VAL A 114 35.71 3.63 7.15
C VAL A 114 37.08 4.01 7.73
N GLU A 115 37.12 4.53 8.95
CA GLU A 115 38.36 4.67 9.72
C GLU A 115 38.85 3.31 10.25
N ARG A 116 40.14 3.03 10.07
CA ARG A 116 40.80 1.81 10.55
C ARG A 116 41.06 1.87 12.06
N PRO A 117 40.80 0.79 12.83
CA PRO A 117 41.11 0.75 14.25
C PRO A 117 42.62 0.78 14.53
N LYS A 118 43.01 1.55 15.55
CA LYS A 118 44.38 1.67 16.07
C LYS A 118 44.73 0.48 16.98
N GLU A 119 45.88 -0.15 16.73
CA GLU A 119 46.46 -1.19 17.59
C GLU A 119 46.85 -0.63 18.96
N GLN A 120 46.56 -1.38 20.02
CA GLN A 120 46.93 -1.06 21.39
C GLN A 120 47.84 -2.15 21.95
N GLN A 121 49.09 -1.77 22.23
CA GLN A 121 50.16 -2.64 22.71
C GLN A 121 50.36 -2.43 24.22
N THR A 122 50.27 -3.52 25.00
CA THR A 122 50.78 -3.58 26.38
C THR A 122 51.41 -4.95 26.66
N ARG A 123 52.76 -4.93 26.75
CA ARG A 123 53.70 -5.57 27.71
C ARG A 123 53.10 -6.58 28.71
N ASP A 124 53.73 -7.67 29.16
CA ASP A 124 54.96 -8.43 28.88
C ASP A 124 54.93 -9.67 29.82
N VAL A 125 55.49 -10.81 29.37
CA VAL A 125 56.21 -11.84 30.17
C VAL A 125 55.44 -12.97 30.93
N ASP A 126 55.60 -14.17 30.35
CA ASP A 126 55.98 -15.48 30.92
C ASP A 126 54.95 -16.62 31.16
N SER A 127 55.43 -17.81 30.76
CA SER A 127 55.09 -19.18 31.16
C SER A 127 53.95 -19.94 30.45
N SER A 128 54.36 -20.94 29.66
CA SER A 128 53.61 -22.09 29.10
C SER A 128 53.31 -23.15 30.20
N PRO A 129 52.61 -24.30 29.99
CA PRO A 129 51.77 -24.77 28.88
C PRO A 129 50.41 -25.45 29.29
N ASN A 130 49.56 -25.71 28.27
CA ASN A 130 48.72 -26.92 28.05
C ASN A 130 47.30 -27.11 28.69
N THR A 131 46.44 -27.73 27.85
CA THR A 131 45.43 -28.81 28.14
C THR A 131 43.92 -28.49 28.08
N GLN A 132 43.28 -29.00 27.01
CA GLN A 132 41.99 -29.70 26.86
C GLN A 132 40.69 -29.16 27.54
N ASN A 133 39.61 -29.03 26.76
CA ASN A 133 38.42 -29.93 26.79
C ASN A 133 37.21 -29.38 25.98
N MET A 134 36.79 -30.12 24.95
CA MET A 134 35.51 -30.83 24.80
C MET A 134 34.31 -30.06 24.18
N ARG A 135 34.14 -30.31 22.88
CA ARG A 135 32.94 -30.74 22.14
C ARG A 135 31.55 -30.46 22.74
N PHE A 136 30.76 -29.64 22.04
CA PHE A 136 29.30 -29.59 22.16
C PHE A 136 28.64 -30.14 20.89
N ASN A 137 27.83 -31.19 21.05
CA ASN A 137 26.82 -31.61 20.09
C ASN A 137 25.44 -31.34 20.75
N GLU A 138 24.47 -30.83 20.00
CA GLU A 138 23.20 -31.53 19.70
C GLU A 138 22.13 -30.56 19.17
N VAL A 139 21.57 -30.94 18.01
CA VAL A 139 20.35 -30.42 17.40
C VAL A 139 19.21 -31.31 17.90
N ARG A 140 18.10 -30.73 18.37
CA ARG A 140 16.83 -31.45 18.60
C ARG A 140 15.75 -30.90 17.66
N GLN A 141 15.20 -31.77 16.81
CA GLN A 141 13.87 -31.62 16.23
C GLN A 141 12.99 -32.71 16.85
N GLU A 142 11.87 -32.30 17.44
CA GLU A 142 10.82 -33.19 17.93
C GLU A 142 9.87 -33.56 16.79
N LYS A 143 9.48 -34.83 16.73
CA LYS A 143 8.39 -35.35 15.90
C LYS A 143 7.29 -35.86 16.83
N ILE A 144 6.08 -35.37 16.61
CA ILE A 144 4.86 -35.72 17.32
C ILE A 144 4.30 -37.03 16.74
N GLU A 145 3.90 -37.94 17.62
CA GLU A 145 2.66 -38.71 17.53
C GLU A 145 2.00 -38.75 18.91
#